data_AF-A0A2M7K9X0-F1
#
_entry.id   AF-A0A2M7K9X0-F1
#
_cell.length_a   1.000
_cell.length_b   1.000
_cell.length_c   1.000
_cell.angle_alpha   90.00
_cell.angle_beta   90.00
_cell.angle_gamma   90.00
#
_symmetry.space_group_name_H-M   'P 1'
#
loop_
_entity.id
_entity.type
_entity.pdbx_description
1 polymer ?
#
loop_
_entity_poly.entity_id
_entity_poly.type
_entity_poly.pdbx_seq_one_letter_code
_entity_poly.pdbx_strand_id
1 'polypeptide(L)'
;VNALSVKIVATAENFSDGEESVVPVMSNRMLVTESMPLPIRGNSSKTFEFKKLLESGNSSTLKSFKYTLEFTSNPAWYAVQALPYIMEYPYECSEQTFSRYYANSLATFIAGSSPKIKAVFDSWKNTPDSKALLSNLEKNQELKSVLLQETPWVLDAQDETQRKRNIGLLFDLNRMSNEMNVALKKLEKEQSANGGWPWFPGMPESRYITQHIVSGFGHLQKLKVVDYKNDDKIKTMVENGVDYLDKRIKDDYDYLLKHYTKEEMQKKFISSIQIQYLYARSFYSEISIPARCKTAFEYYKGQAEKY
;
A
#
# COMPACT_ATOMS: atom_id res chain seq x y z
N VAL A 1 -6.13 12.66 26.23
CA VAL A 1 -5.76 13.86 25.48
C VAL A 1 -6.35 14.96 26.31
N ASN A 2 -5.56 15.66 27.12
CA ASN A 2 -6.16 16.67 27.97
C ASN A 2 -6.66 17.82 27.08
N ALA A 3 -7.98 17.96 26.93
CA ALA A 3 -8.55 19.09 26.22
C ALA A 3 -8.68 20.25 27.20
N LEU A 4 -8.26 21.45 26.79
CA LEU A 4 -8.49 22.67 27.56
C LEU A 4 -9.77 23.32 27.03
N SER A 5 -10.77 23.50 27.88
CA SER A 5 -11.89 24.39 27.56
C SER A 5 -11.47 25.82 27.86
N VAL A 6 -11.51 26.67 26.84
CA VAL A 6 -11.27 28.11 26.96
C VAL A 6 -12.61 28.80 26.81
N LYS A 7 -13.09 29.37 27.91
CA LYS A 7 -14.30 30.18 27.95
C LYS A 7 -13.92 31.66 28.06
N ILE A 8 -14.34 32.46 27.10
CA ILE A 8 -14.15 33.90 27.10
C ILE A 8 -15.53 34.53 27.27
N VAL A 9 -15.67 35.44 28.24
CA VAL A 9 -16.92 36.15 28.50
C VAL A 9 -16.61 37.65 28.47
N ALA A 10 -17.33 38.38 27.63
CA ALA A 10 -17.32 39.83 27.57
C ALA A 10 -18.58 40.37 28.26
N THR A 11 -18.43 41.42 29.06
CA THR A 11 -19.53 42.06 29.80
C THR A 11 -19.52 43.57 29.57
N ALA A 12 -20.68 44.16 29.27
CA ALA A 12 -20.88 45.59 29.15
C ALA A 12 -22.21 45.99 29.82
N GLU A 13 -22.12 46.75 30.92
CA GLU A 13 -23.25 47.16 31.76
C GLU A 13 -24.20 45.99 32.10
N ASN A 14 -25.37 45.92 31.46
CA ASN A 14 -26.39 44.89 31.69
C ASN A 14 -26.33 43.72 30.69
N PHE A 15 -25.34 43.69 29.81
CA PHE A 15 -25.17 42.66 28.79
C PHE A 15 -23.93 41.82 29.04
N SER A 16 -24.03 40.53 28.78
CA SER A 16 -22.90 39.61 28.71
C SER A 16 -23.05 38.71 27.50
N ASP A 17 -21.91 38.40 26.89
CA ASP A 17 -21.81 37.41 25.82
C ASP A 17 -20.57 36.57 26.07
N GLY A 18 -20.56 35.32 25.62
CA GLY A 18 -19.42 34.44 25.83
C GLY A 18 -19.32 33.32 24.83
N GLU A 19 -18.08 33.00 24.48
CA GLU A 19 -17.71 31.91 23.58
C GLU A 19 -16.92 30.86 24.36
N GLU A 20 -17.24 29.59 24.13
CA GLU A 20 -16.48 28.46 24.67
C GLU A 20 -15.89 27.67 23.52
N SER A 21 -14.56 27.54 23.52
CA SER A 21 -13.81 26.80 22.51
C SER A 21 -12.93 25.75 23.19
N VAL A 22 -12.89 24.55 22.62
CA VAL A 22 -12.06 23.44 23.10
C VAL A 22 -10.75 23.42 22.33
N VAL A 23 -9.63 23.54 23.04
CA VAL A 23 -8.28 23.46 22.48
C VAL A 23 -7.66 22.10 22.83
N PRO A 24 -7.32 21.26 21.85
CA PRO A 24 -6.67 19.98 22.12
C PRO A 24 -5.22 20.19 22.56
N VAL A 25 -4.84 19.70 23.75
CA VAL A 25 -3.42 19.67 24.16
C VAL A 25 -2.79 18.37 23.68
N MET A 26 -1.91 18.50 22.70
CA MET A 26 -1.16 17.38 22.13
C MET A 26 0.02 17.02 23.03
N SER A 27 0.33 15.72 23.13
CA SER A 27 1.57 15.29 23.78
C SER A 27 2.76 15.73 22.94
N ASN A 28 3.87 16.12 23.58
CA ASN A 28 5.16 16.30 22.91
C ASN A 28 5.89 14.96 22.66
N ARG A 29 5.17 13.83 22.71
CA ARG A 29 5.67 12.48 22.51
C ARG A 29 4.97 11.85 21.31
N MET A 30 5.72 11.08 20.54
CA MET A 30 5.18 10.23 19.47
C MET A 30 5.46 8.76 19.77
N LEU A 31 4.56 7.88 19.34
CA LEU A 31 4.78 6.44 19.42
C LEU A 31 5.83 6.05 18.38
N VAL A 32 6.85 5.33 18.82
CA VAL A 32 7.86 4.74 17.94
C VAL A 32 7.70 3.23 18.03
N THR A 33 7.33 2.61 16.92
CA THR A 33 7.18 1.16 16.81
C THR A 33 8.39 0.60 16.09
N GLU A 34 9.04 -0.36 16.73
CA GLU A 34 10.11 -1.14 16.12
C GLU A 34 9.70 -2.60 16.01
N SER A 35 10.02 -3.23 14.89
CA SER A 35 9.62 -4.60 14.60
C SER A 35 10.81 -5.37 14.03
N MET A 36 11.03 -6.58 14.54
CA MET A 36 12.10 -7.48 14.10
C MET A 36 11.46 -8.79 13.63
N PRO A 37 11.55 -9.14 12.32
CA PRO A 37 11.06 -10.43 11.85
C PRO A 37 11.96 -11.56 12.37
N LEU A 38 11.34 -12.63 12.87
CA LEU A 38 12.04 -13.80 13.46
C LEU A 38 11.84 -15.07 12.61
N PRO A 39 12.32 -15.13 11.34
CA PRO A 39 12.10 -16.29 10.49
C PRO A 39 12.93 -17.49 10.97
N ILE A 40 12.23 -18.50 11.49
CA ILE A 40 12.80 -19.79 11.90
C ILE A 40 12.27 -20.91 10.98
N ARG A 41 13.16 -21.80 10.54
CA ARG A 41 12.78 -23.02 9.82
C ARG A 41 12.68 -24.17 10.80
N GLY A 42 11.87 -25.18 10.49
CA GLY A 42 11.72 -26.37 11.33
C GLY A 42 13.07 -27.00 11.67
N ASN A 43 13.18 -27.55 12.88
CA ASN A 43 14.38 -28.21 13.41
C ASN A 43 15.64 -27.32 13.47
N SER A 44 15.48 -26.00 13.60
CA SER A 44 16.60 -25.08 13.85
C SER A 44 16.37 -24.30 15.14
N SER A 45 17.47 -23.94 15.82
CA SER A 45 17.47 -22.95 16.89
C SER A 45 18.16 -21.69 16.38
N LYS A 46 17.60 -20.51 16.66
CA LYS A 46 18.16 -19.22 16.31
C LYS A 46 18.02 -18.26 17.47
N THR A 47 19.10 -17.55 17.77
CA THR A 47 19.10 -16.44 18.72
C THR A 47 18.95 -15.14 17.93
N PHE A 48 18.00 -14.30 18.34
CA PHE A 48 17.80 -12.97 17.78
C PHE A 48 18.04 -11.94 18.87
N GLU A 49 18.81 -10.91 18.55
CA GLU A 49 19.15 -9.84 19.49
C GLU A 49 18.46 -8.55 19.06
N PHE A 50 17.56 -8.03 19.90
CA PHE A 50 16.89 -6.76 19.65
C PHE A 50 17.70 -5.61 20.26
N LYS A 51 18.79 -5.23 19.59
CA LYS A 51 19.77 -4.25 20.10
C LYS A 51 19.16 -2.95 20.59
N LYS A 52 18.27 -2.35 19.80
CA LYS A 52 17.62 -1.08 20.16
C LYS A 52 16.74 -1.17 21.41
N LEU A 53 16.16 -2.35 21.69
CA LEU A 53 15.44 -2.58 22.94
C LEU A 53 16.42 -2.73 24.12
N LEU A 54 17.56 -3.39 23.93
CA LEU A 54 18.60 -3.50 24.96
C LEU A 54 19.21 -2.13 25.31
N GLU A 55 19.43 -1.30 24.29
CA GLU A 55 20.01 0.03 24.42
C GLU A 55 18.99 1.09 24.88
N SER A 56 17.70 0.77 24.94
CA SER A 56 16.63 1.75 25.20
C SER A 56 16.74 2.40 26.59
N GLY A 57 17.36 1.71 27.55
CA GLY A 57 17.61 2.23 28.90
C GLY A 57 18.59 3.42 28.95
N ASN A 58 19.35 3.66 27.89
CA ASN A 58 20.26 4.80 27.78
C ASN A 58 19.57 6.11 27.37
N SER A 59 18.27 6.06 27.01
CA SER A 59 17.52 7.25 26.63
C SER A 59 16.82 7.89 27.83
N SER A 60 16.97 9.20 27.98
CA SER A 60 16.32 9.99 29.04
C SER A 60 14.84 10.31 28.76
N THR A 61 14.38 10.13 27.52
CA THR A 61 13.04 10.51 27.07
C THR A 61 12.16 9.31 26.72
N LEU A 62 12.78 8.19 26.32
CA LEU A 62 12.09 6.97 25.92
C LEU A 62 11.42 6.34 27.15
N LYS A 63 10.12 6.04 27.00
CA LYS A 63 9.38 5.22 27.96
C LYS A 63 8.85 4.00 27.23
N SER A 64 9.27 2.82 27.69
CA SER A 64 8.75 1.55 27.16
C SER A 64 7.24 1.50 27.36
N PHE A 65 6.51 1.36 26.27
CA PHE A 65 5.05 1.32 26.29
C PHE A 65 4.53 -0.12 26.24
N LYS A 66 4.98 -0.90 25.25
CA LYS A 66 4.52 -2.28 25.03
C LYS A 66 5.59 -3.11 24.32
N TYR A 67 5.66 -4.39 24.68
CA TYR A 67 6.35 -5.42 23.91
C TYR A 67 5.33 -6.45 23.41
N THR A 68 5.42 -6.82 22.14
CA THR A 68 4.53 -7.81 21.53
C THR A 68 5.39 -8.84 20.80
N LEU A 69 5.16 -10.13 21.06
CA LEU A 69 5.71 -11.24 20.30
C LEU A 69 4.57 -11.93 19.55
N GLU A 70 4.67 -11.97 18.23
CA GLU A 70 3.69 -12.60 17.36
C GLU A 70 4.28 -13.84 16.69
N PHE A 71 3.55 -14.95 16.75
CA PHE A 71 3.95 -16.22 16.15
C PHE A 71 2.84 -16.72 15.24
N THR A 72 3.21 -17.09 14.01
CA THR A 72 2.35 -17.84 13.10
C THR A 72 3.14 -18.99 12.50
N SER A 73 2.50 -20.15 12.39
CA SER A 73 3.03 -21.30 11.65
C SER A 73 2.89 -21.11 10.13
N ASN A 74 2.08 -20.15 9.68
CA ASN A 74 1.90 -19.83 8.26
C ASN A 74 1.93 -18.31 8.02
N PRO A 75 3.04 -17.76 7.49
CA PRO A 75 3.18 -16.32 7.26
C PRO A 75 2.24 -15.76 6.20
N ALA A 76 1.63 -16.62 5.35
CA ALA A 76 0.62 -16.17 4.39
C ALA A 76 -0.58 -15.50 5.06
N TRP A 77 -0.89 -15.85 6.32
CA TRP A 77 -1.97 -15.22 7.07
C TRP A 77 -1.75 -13.73 7.34
N TYR A 78 -0.50 -13.29 7.52
CA TYR A 78 -0.21 -11.86 7.69
C TYR A 78 -0.47 -11.08 6.40
N ALA A 79 -0.14 -11.66 5.24
CA ALA A 79 -0.46 -11.04 3.96
C ALA A 79 -1.98 -10.89 3.79
N VAL A 80 -2.76 -11.93 4.13
CA VAL A 80 -4.23 -11.89 4.09
C VAL A 80 -4.80 -10.83 5.04
N GLN A 81 -4.25 -10.70 6.25
CA GLN A 81 -4.69 -9.70 7.24
C GLN A 81 -4.31 -8.26 6.87
N ALA A 82 -3.32 -8.07 6.00
CA ALA A 82 -2.91 -6.74 5.52
C ALA A 82 -3.78 -6.23 4.36
N LEU A 83 -4.50 -7.11 3.65
CA LEU A 83 -5.36 -6.75 2.52
C LEU A 83 -6.36 -5.62 2.84
N PRO A 84 -7.10 -5.61 3.97
CA PRO A 84 -8.03 -4.54 4.31
C PRO A 84 -7.37 -3.17 4.35
N TYR A 85 -6.17 -3.08 4.94
CA TYR A 85 -5.44 -1.81 5.03
C TYR A 85 -5.08 -1.26 3.64
N ILE A 86 -4.71 -2.16 2.71
CA ILE A 86 -4.40 -1.78 1.32
C ILE A 86 -5.69 -1.32 0.58
N MET A 87 -6.86 -1.86 0.94
CA MET A 87 -8.14 -1.53 0.33
C MET A 87 -8.79 -0.26 0.89
N GLU A 88 -8.66 0.01 2.18
CA GLU A 88 -9.44 1.04 2.89
C GLU A 88 -8.77 2.42 2.88
N TYR A 89 -7.63 2.58 2.20
CA TYR A 89 -6.93 3.86 2.19
C TYR A 89 -7.75 4.95 1.47
N PRO A 90 -7.96 6.14 2.07
CA PRO A 90 -9.07 7.03 1.72
C PRO A 90 -8.80 7.95 0.52
N TYR A 91 -7.62 7.91 -0.10
CA TYR A 91 -7.30 8.84 -1.19
C TYR A 91 -7.74 8.31 -2.56
N GLU A 92 -8.21 9.24 -3.39
CA GLU A 92 -8.82 8.97 -4.69
C GLU A 92 -7.82 9.10 -5.86
N CYS A 93 -6.52 8.92 -5.63
CA CYS A 93 -5.47 8.94 -6.66
C CYS A 93 -5.30 7.60 -7.40
N SER A 94 -4.61 7.63 -8.54
CA SER A 94 -4.49 6.47 -9.44
C SER A 94 -3.74 5.30 -8.80
N GLU A 95 -2.70 5.56 -7.99
CA GLU A 95 -1.97 4.49 -7.28
C GLU A 95 -2.87 3.77 -6.28
N GLN A 96 -3.68 4.49 -5.54
CA GLN A 96 -4.56 3.96 -4.51
C GLN A 96 -5.73 3.21 -5.14
N THR A 97 -6.27 3.74 -6.23
CA THR A 97 -7.27 3.04 -7.04
C THR A 97 -6.70 1.72 -7.58
N PHE A 98 -5.44 1.71 -8.02
CA PHE A 98 -4.76 0.47 -8.41
C PHE A 98 -4.48 -0.47 -7.23
N SER A 99 -4.05 0.04 -6.08
CA SER A 99 -3.86 -0.74 -4.86
C SER A 99 -5.16 -1.42 -4.40
N ARG A 100 -6.31 -0.74 -4.50
CA ARG A 100 -7.64 -1.31 -4.26
C ARG A 100 -7.95 -2.45 -5.24
N TYR A 101 -7.73 -2.23 -6.55
CA TYR A 101 -7.91 -3.26 -7.56
C TYR A 101 -7.01 -4.48 -7.31
N TYR A 102 -5.72 -4.25 -7.06
CA TYR A 102 -4.70 -5.27 -6.83
C TYR A 102 -5.02 -6.13 -5.60
N ALA A 103 -5.36 -5.50 -4.47
CA ALA A 103 -5.71 -6.20 -3.25
C ALA A 103 -7.01 -7.00 -3.38
N ASN A 104 -8.07 -6.44 -3.98
CA ASN A 104 -9.32 -7.16 -4.19
C ASN A 104 -9.16 -8.34 -5.15
N SER A 105 -8.35 -8.19 -6.21
CA SER A 105 -8.05 -9.26 -7.17
C SER A 105 -7.34 -10.43 -6.48
N LEU A 106 -6.31 -10.14 -5.68
CA LEU A 106 -5.59 -11.15 -4.91
C LEU A 106 -6.47 -11.80 -3.84
N ALA A 107 -7.26 -11.01 -3.10
CA ALA A 107 -8.18 -11.52 -2.09
C ALA A 107 -9.17 -12.52 -2.69
N THR A 108 -9.79 -12.14 -3.82
CA THR A 108 -10.74 -12.97 -4.56
C THR A 108 -10.08 -14.26 -5.05
N PHE A 109 -8.88 -14.16 -5.62
CA PHE A 109 -8.13 -15.31 -6.10
C PHE A 109 -7.74 -16.27 -4.96
N ILE A 110 -7.23 -15.75 -3.84
CA ILE A 110 -6.85 -16.56 -2.67
C ILE A 110 -8.07 -17.27 -2.08
N ALA A 111 -9.20 -16.57 -1.96
CA ALA A 111 -10.46 -17.14 -1.47
C ALA A 111 -10.99 -18.24 -2.40
N GLY A 112 -10.84 -18.09 -3.72
CA GLY A 112 -11.25 -19.09 -4.71
C GLY A 112 -10.29 -20.28 -4.85
N SER A 113 -9.01 -20.10 -4.56
CA SER A 113 -7.96 -21.10 -4.85
C SER A 113 -7.80 -22.18 -3.76
N SER A 114 -8.30 -21.97 -2.55
CA SER A 114 -8.14 -22.92 -1.44
C SER A 114 -9.43 -23.11 -0.65
N PRO A 115 -10.05 -24.30 -0.71
CA PRO A 115 -11.25 -24.61 0.09
C PRO A 115 -11.04 -24.45 1.59
N LYS A 116 -9.81 -24.69 2.08
CA LYS A 116 -9.46 -24.50 3.50
C LYS A 116 -9.45 -23.04 3.89
N ILE A 117 -8.91 -22.16 3.05
CA ILE A 117 -8.92 -20.71 3.29
C ILE A 117 -10.35 -20.19 3.17
N LYS A 118 -11.10 -20.64 2.15
CA LYS A 118 -12.52 -20.31 2.00
C LYS A 118 -13.33 -20.70 3.23
N ALA A 119 -13.12 -21.89 3.80
CA ALA A 119 -13.82 -22.34 5.00
C ALA A 119 -13.51 -21.46 6.23
N VAL A 120 -12.27 -20.99 6.36
CA VAL A 120 -11.88 -20.04 7.41
C VAL A 120 -12.56 -18.69 7.19
N PHE A 121 -12.62 -18.20 5.94
CA PHE A 121 -13.32 -16.96 5.58
C PHE A 121 -14.83 -17.06 5.80
N ASP A 122 -15.46 -18.16 5.40
CA ASP A 122 -16.88 -18.43 5.63
C ASP A 122 -17.18 -18.48 7.14
N SER A 123 -16.29 -19.09 7.94
CA SER A 123 -16.42 -19.13 9.40
C SER A 123 -16.34 -17.74 10.02
N TRP A 124 -15.44 -16.87 9.53
CA TRP A 124 -15.33 -15.48 9.97
C TRP A 124 -16.56 -14.65 9.58
N LYS A 125 -17.06 -14.79 8.35
CA LYS A 125 -18.29 -14.13 7.87
C LYS A 125 -19.51 -14.52 8.71
N ASN A 126 -19.66 -15.82 9.02
CA ASN A 126 -20.81 -16.34 9.77
C ASN A 126 -20.68 -16.19 11.29
N THR A 127 -19.57 -15.64 11.78
CA THR A 127 -19.35 -15.41 13.22
C THR A 127 -18.89 -13.97 13.47
N PRO A 128 -19.80 -12.97 13.34
CA PRO A 128 -19.47 -11.54 13.51
C PRO A 128 -18.84 -11.21 14.88
N ASP A 129 -19.16 -11.99 15.91
CA ASP A 129 -18.68 -11.84 17.29
C ASP A 129 -17.53 -12.81 17.64
N SER A 130 -16.89 -13.45 16.66
CA SER A 130 -15.81 -14.39 16.92
C SER A 130 -14.66 -13.69 17.62
N LYS A 131 -14.28 -14.19 18.81
CA LYS A 131 -13.08 -13.76 19.53
C LYS A 131 -11.82 -13.86 18.68
N ALA A 132 -11.81 -14.65 17.59
CA ALA A 132 -10.69 -14.75 16.66
C ALA A 132 -10.44 -13.44 15.88
N LEU A 133 -11.51 -12.69 15.58
CA LEU A 133 -11.51 -11.40 14.87
C LEU A 133 -11.36 -10.20 15.81
N LEU A 134 -11.24 -10.41 17.12
CA LEU A 134 -10.93 -9.30 18.02
C LEU A 134 -9.47 -8.86 17.83
N SER A 135 -9.20 -7.56 18.03
CA SER A 135 -7.83 -7.07 18.20
C SER A 135 -7.13 -7.91 19.28
N ASN A 136 -5.81 -8.09 19.14
CA ASN A 136 -5.05 -8.77 20.18
C ASN A 136 -5.12 -8.02 21.53
N LEU A 137 -5.48 -6.72 21.52
CA LEU A 137 -5.75 -5.92 22.73
C LEU A 137 -7.10 -6.28 23.40
N GLU A 138 -8.16 -6.52 22.60
CA GLU A 138 -9.49 -6.89 23.11
C GLU A 138 -9.54 -8.31 23.70
N LYS A 139 -8.64 -9.19 23.28
CA LYS A 139 -8.51 -10.54 23.83
C LYS A 139 -8.02 -10.55 25.29
N ASN A 140 -7.37 -9.48 25.75
CA ASN A 140 -6.83 -9.36 27.11
C ASN A 140 -7.72 -8.47 27.99
N GLN A 141 -8.58 -9.10 28.80
CA GLN A 141 -9.59 -8.40 29.63
C GLN A 141 -9.01 -7.51 30.75
N GLU A 142 -7.75 -7.70 31.16
CA GLU A 142 -7.10 -6.85 32.17
C GLU A 142 -6.90 -5.39 31.71
N LEU A 143 -6.93 -5.13 30.40
CA LEU A 143 -6.75 -3.80 29.81
C LEU A 143 -8.04 -2.95 29.78
N LYS A 144 -9.19 -3.52 30.15
CA LYS A 144 -10.49 -2.83 30.09
C LYS A 144 -10.70 -1.83 31.25
N SER A 145 -9.89 -1.90 32.31
CA SER A 145 -10.08 -1.15 33.56
C SER A 145 -9.33 0.19 33.62
N VAL A 146 -8.44 0.48 32.65
CA VAL A 146 -7.63 1.71 32.67
C VAL A 146 -7.97 2.59 31.46
N LEU A 147 -8.82 3.59 31.71
CA LEU A 147 -9.08 4.78 30.88
C LEU A 147 -9.38 4.53 29.39
N LEU A 148 -10.61 4.07 29.14
CA LEU A 148 -11.21 3.85 27.81
C LEU A 148 -11.61 5.11 27.01
N GLN A 149 -11.33 6.33 27.49
CA GLN A 149 -11.93 7.54 26.88
C GLN A 149 -10.95 8.53 26.24
N GLU A 150 -9.63 8.39 26.39
CA GLU A 150 -8.77 9.58 26.23
C GLU A 150 -7.48 9.37 25.45
N THR A 151 -7.34 8.27 24.70
CA THR A 151 -6.00 7.86 24.27
C THR A 151 -5.93 7.32 22.84
N PRO A 152 -4.98 7.80 22.00
CA PRO A 152 -4.92 7.45 20.56
C PRO A 152 -4.84 5.95 20.25
N TRP A 153 -4.36 5.13 21.18
CA TRP A 153 -4.29 3.68 21.02
C TRP A 153 -5.66 2.98 21.11
N VAL A 154 -6.66 3.61 21.74
CA VAL A 154 -8.05 3.13 21.65
C VAL A 154 -8.55 3.33 20.23
N LEU A 155 -8.14 4.40 19.53
CA LEU A 155 -8.39 4.52 18.10
C LEU A 155 -7.65 3.41 17.35
N ASP A 156 -6.37 3.13 17.61
CA ASP A 156 -5.66 2.03 16.92
C ASP A 156 -6.26 0.64 17.19
N ALA A 157 -6.77 0.38 18.40
CA ALA A 157 -7.38 -0.89 18.79
C ALA A 157 -8.83 -1.02 18.32
N GLN A 158 -9.62 0.05 18.41
CA GLN A 158 -10.91 0.13 17.73
C GLN A 158 -10.72 0.01 16.22
N ASP A 159 -9.65 0.56 15.65
CA ASP A 159 -9.28 0.48 14.24
C ASP A 159 -8.74 -0.91 13.89
N GLU A 160 -8.04 -1.63 14.77
CA GLU A 160 -7.64 -3.04 14.55
C GLU A 160 -8.83 -4.01 14.66
N THR A 161 -9.72 -3.79 15.62
CA THR A 161 -10.98 -4.53 15.74
C THR A 161 -11.92 -4.20 14.60
N GLN A 162 -12.03 -2.94 14.22
CA GLN A 162 -12.79 -2.51 13.05
C GLN A 162 -12.17 -3.09 11.79
N ARG A 163 -10.84 -3.06 11.60
CA ARG A 163 -10.14 -3.74 10.49
C ARG A 163 -10.42 -5.23 10.47
N LYS A 164 -10.46 -5.91 11.62
CA LYS A 164 -10.74 -7.36 11.69
C LYS A 164 -12.24 -7.71 11.61
N ARG A 165 -13.15 -6.81 11.97
CA ARG A 165 -14.57 -6.91 11.61
C ARG A 165 -14.78 -6.64 10.12
N ASN A 166 -14.04 -5.68 9.58
CA ASN A 166 -13.99 -5.38 8.16
C ASN A 166 -13.47 -6.60 7.41
N ILE A 167 -12.47 -7.36 7.89
CA ILE A 167 -12.06 -8.66 7.33
C ILE A 167 -13.28 -9.57 7.07
N GLY A 168 -14.18 -9.75 8.06
CA GLY A 168 -15.39 -10.59 7.89
C GLY A 168 -16.38 -10.04 6.85
N LEU A 169 -16.54 -8.71 6.78
CA LEU A 169 -17.38 -8.01 5.79
C LEU A 169 -16.73 -7.91 4.40
N LEU A 170 -15.40 -8.00 4.36
CA LEU A 170 -14.56 -7.83 3.19
C LEU A 170 -14.41 -9.16 2.47
N PHE A 171 -14.48 -10.30 3.17
CA PHE A 171 -14.59 -11.61 2.53
C PHE A 171 -15.99 -11.94 1.98
N ASP A 172 -16.84 -10.92 1.80
CA ASP A 172 -17.94 -11.05 0.87
C ASP A 172 -17.41 -11.01 -0.57
N LEU A 173 -17.30 -12.19 -1.18
CA LEU A 173 -16.84 -12.37 -2.57
C LEU A 173 -17.57 -11.44 -3.56
N ASN A 174 -18.87 -11.19 -3.34
CA ASN A 174 -19.64 -10.30 -4.21
C ASN A 174 -19.22 -8.84 -4.03
N ARG A 175 -18.97 -8.42 -2.78
CA ARG A 175 -18.45 -7.07 -2.49
C ARG A 175 -17.07 -6.88 -3.08
N MET A 176 -16.12 -7.80 -2.85
CA MET A 176 -14.76 -7.69 -3.41
C MET A 176 -14.78 -7.63 -4.94
N SER A 177 -15.59 -8.48 -5.58
CA SER A 177 -15.74 -8.45 -7.03
C SER A 177 -16.32 -7.11 -7.51
N ASN A 178 -17.29 -6.54 -6.79
CA ASN A 178 -17.83 -5.22 -7.11
C ASN A 178 -16.77 -4.11 -6.93
N GLU A 179 -16.06 -4.07 -5.81
CA GLU A 179 -15.01 -3.09 -5.54
C GLU A 179 -13.87 -3.18 -6.57
N MET A 180 -13.47 -4.40 -6.93
CA MET A 180 -12.50 -4.66 -8.00
C MET A 180 -12.98 -4.05 -9.34
N ASN A 181 -14.23 -4.29 -9.73
CA ASN A 181 -14.79 -3.76 -10.97
C ASN A 181 -14.92 -2.23 -10.96
N VAL A 182 -15.29 -1.65 -9.81
CA VAL A 182 -15.37 -0.19 -9.64
C VAL A 182 -13.98 0.44 -9.77
N ALA A 183 -12.98 -0.12 -9.09
CA ALA A 183 -11.60 0.34 -9.17
C ALA A 183 -11.05 0.22 -10.60
N LEU A 184 -11.33 -0.89 -11.30
CA LEU A 184 -10.88 -1.10 -12.68
C LEU A 184 -11.48 -0.06 -13.65
N LYS A 185 -12.80 0.18 -13.57
CA LYS A 185 -13.48 1.20 -14.38
C LYS A 185 -12.94 2.61 -14.10
N LYS A 186 -12.58 2.87 -12.84
CA LYS A 186 -12.01 4.15 -12.46
C LYS A 186 -10.60 4.33 -13.05
N LEU A 187 -9.75 3.31 -12.97
CA LEU A 187 -8.42 3.33 -13.62
C LEU A 187 -8.51 3.53 -15.13
N GLU A 188 -9.48 2.88 -15.78
CA GLU A 188 -9.74 3.04 -17.21
C GLU A 188 -10.07 4.49 -17.55
N LYS A 189 -10.92 5.14 -16.74
CA LYS A 189 -11.28 6.56 -16.90
C LYS A 189 -10.13 7.52 -16.61
N GLU A 190 -9.24 7.17 -15.70
CA GLU A 190 -8.10 8.01 -15.29
C GLU A 190 -6.91 7.92 -16.25
N GLN A 191 -6.87 6.93 -17.15
CA GLN A 191 -5.81 6.82 -18.13
C GLN A 191 -5.95 7.93 -19.19
N SER A 192 -4.89 8.72 -19.36
CA SER A 192 -4.84 9.75 -20.40
C SER A 192 -4.76 9.14 -21.79
N ALA A 193 -5.15 9.92 -22.80
CA ALA A 193 -5.10 9.51 -24.21
C ALA A 193 -3.69 9.14 -24.72
N ASN A 194 -2.63 9.61 -24.05
CA ASN A 194 -1.25 9.22 -24.37
C ASN A 194 -0.82 7.88 -23.73
N GLY A 195 -1.69 7.26 -22.93
CA GLY A 195 -1.49 5.99 -22.22
C GLY A 195 -0.98 6.10 -20.79
N GLY A 196 -0.57 7.29 -20.33
CA GLY A 196 -0.09 7.49 -18.96
C GLY A 196 -1.21 7.68 -17.95
N TRP A 197 -0.91 7.43 -16.68
CA TRP A 197 -1.78 7.80 -15.56
C TRP A 197 -1.21 9.02 -14.83
N PRO A 198 -2.04 10.01 -14.47
CA PRO A 198 -1.64 11.07 -13.56
C PRO A 198 -1.56 10.54 -12.12
N TRP A 199 -0.94 11.30 -11.22
CA TRP A 199 -0.98 10.95 -9.79
C TRP A 199 -2.38 11.19 -9.22
N PHE A 200 -2.91 12.41 -9.40
CA PHE A 200 -4.29 12.76 -9.08
C PHE A 200 -5.04 13.21 -10.33
N PRO A 201 -6.38 13.05 -10.38
CA PRO A 201 -7.20 13.56 -11.47
C PRO A 201 -6.92 15.04 -11.75
N GLY A 202 -6.72 15.38 -13.04
CA GLY A 202 -6.42 16.75 -13.48
C GLY A 202 -4.94 17.14 -13.47
N MET A 203 -4.04 16.29 -12.97
CA MET A 203 -2.59 16.50 -13.08
C MET A 203 -2.04 15.98 -14.43
N PRO A 204 -0.83 16.39 -14.84
CA PRO A 204 -0.10 15.73 -15.91
C PRO A 204 0.19 14.26 -15.60
N GLU A 205 0.43 13.46 -16.64
CA GLU A 205 0.75 12.04 -16.45
C GLU A 205 2.08 11.87 -15.72
N SER A 206 2.10 10.92 -14.79
CA SER A 206 3.28 10.56 -14.04
C SER A 206 3.85 9.25 -14.56
N ARG A 207 5.09 9.30 -15.03
CA ARG A 207 5.85 8.10 -15.41
C ARG A 207 5.96 7.12 -14.26
N TYR A 208 6.23 7.59 -13.04
CA TYR A 208 6.38 6.71 -11.89
C TYR A 208 5.08 5.95 -11.57
N ILE A 209 3.94 6.65 -11.57
CA ILE A 209 2.62 6.06 -11.33
C ILE A 209 2.26 5.08 -12.44
N THR A 210 2.53 5.45 -13.69
CA THR A 210 2.32 4.56 -14.84
C THR A 210 3.16 3.29 -14.73
N GLN A 211 4.45 3.40 -14.37
CA GLN A 211 5.32 2.24 -14.15
C GLN A 211 4.84 1.35 -13.01
N HIS A 212 4.32 1.95 -11.93
CA HIS A 212 3.76 1.20 -10.81
C HIS A 212 2.53 0.37 -11.24
N ILE A 213 1.55 1.00 -11.90
CA ILE A 213 0.33 0.35 -12.38
C ILE A 213 0.66 -0.75 -13.39
N VAL A 214 1.49 -0.44 -14.39
CA VAL A 214 1.90 -1.40 -15.43
C VAL A 214 2.68 -2.56 -14.82
N SER A 215 3.57 -2.33 -13.85
CA SER A 215 4.27 -3.44 -13.17
C SER A 215 3.29 -4.32 -12.38
N GLY A 216 2.33 -3.70 -11.69
CA GLY A 216 1.36 -4.43 -10.87
C GLY A 216 0.43 -5.32 -11.70
N PHE A 217 -0.03 -4.87 -12.87
CA PHE A 217 -0.75 -5.76 -13.81
C PHE A 217 0.12 -6.94 -14.24
N GLY A 218 1.43 -6.72 -14.45
CA GLY A 218 2.39 -7.76 -14.77
C GLY A 218 2.57 -8.78 -13.64
N HIS A 219 2.56 -8.32 -12.39
CA HIS A 219 2.54 -9.19 -11.21
C HIS A 219 1.29 -10.06 -11.17
N LEU A 220 0.11 -9.46 -11.35
CA LEU A 220 -1.16 -10.18 -11.33
C LEU A 220 -1.22 -11.25 -12.44
N GLN A 221 -0.73 -10.93 -13.64
CA GLN A 221 -0.59 -11.91 -14.72
C GLN A 221 0.35 -13.05 -14.34
N LYS A 222 1.52 -12.73 -13.79
CA LYS A 222 2.53 -13.75 -13.43
C LYS A 222 2.01 -14.69 -12.34
N LEU A 223 1.20 -14.18 -11.42
CA LEU A 223 0.51 -14.93 -10.38
C LEU A 223 -0.73 -15.67 -10.88
N LYS A 224 -1.12 -15.49 -12.16
CA LYS A 224 -2.34 -16.04 -12.77
C LYS A 224 -3.64 -15.62 -12.07
N VAL A 225 -3.60 -14.45 -11.45
CA VAL A 225 -4.76 -13.83 -10.78
C VAL A 225 -5.67 -13.16 -11.81
N VAL A 226 -5.04 -12.56 -12.81
CA VAL A 226 -5.67 -11.92 -13.96
C VAL A 226 -5.09 -12.56 -15.21
N ASP A 227 -5.89 -12.67 -16.25
CA ASP A 227 -5.40 -12.95 -17.59
C ASP A 227 -5.69 -11.76 -18.51
N TYR A 228 -4.77 -10.79 -18.53
CA TYR A 228 -4.96 -9.56 -19.31
C TYR A 228 -5.09 -9.88 -20.80
N LYS A 229 -4.58 -11.03 -21.28
CA LYS A 229 -4.68 -11.39 -22.71
C LYS A 229 -6.12 -11.69 -23.14
N ASN A 230 -6.94 -12.12 -22.19
CA ASN A 230 -8.34 -12.49 -22.40
C ASN A 230 -9.31 -11.44 -21.82
N ASP A 231 -8.81 -10.39 -21.19
CA ASP A 231 -9.58 -9.23 -20.75
C ASP A 231 -9.23 -8.02 -21.62
N ASP A 232 -10.08 -7.73 -22.60
CA ASP A 232 -9.87 -6.65 -23.58
C ASP A 232 -9.65 -5.28 -22.93
N LYS A 233 -10.26 -5.03 -21.76
CA LYS A 233 -10.10 -3.74 -21.07
C LYS A 233 -8.71 -3.62 -20.47
N ILE A 234 -8.29 -4.65 -19.74
CA ILE A 234 -6.97 -4.67 -19.10
C ILE A 234 -5.89 -4.68 -20.19
N LYS A 235 -6.06 -5.49 -21.23
CA LYS A 235 -5.16 -5.51 -22.39
C LYS A 235 -4.95 -4.12 -22.96
N THR A 236 -6.04 -3.42 -23.27
CA THR A 236 -6.00 -2.08 -23.86
C THR A 236 -5.25 -1.11 -22.94
N MET A 237 -5.59 -1.10 -21.64
CA MET A 237 -4.93 -0.22 -20.67
C MET A 237 -3.42 -0.50 -20.55
N VAL A 238 -3.05 -1.77 -20.49
CA VAL A 238 -1.66 -2.22 -20.40
C VAL A 238 -0.88 -1.88 -21.66
N GLU A 239 -1.41 -2.15 -22.85
CA GLU A 239 -0.75 -1.83 -24.12
C GLU A 239 -0.52 -0.33 -24.27
N ASN A 240 -1.51 0.49 -23.93
CA ASN A 240 -1.38 1.95 -23.92
C ASN A 240 -0.34 2.43 -22.89
N GLY A 241 -0.37 1.86 -21.68
CA GLY A 241 0.59 2.16 -20.63
C GLY A 241 2.02 1.80 -21.02
N VAL A 242 2.22 0.64 -21.64
CA VAL A 242 3.52 0.19 -22.15
C VAL A 242 4.02 1.12 -23.27
N ASP A 243 3.17 1.51 -24.23
CA ASP A 243 3.57 2.45 -25.29
C ASP A 243 3.94 3.83 -24.73
N TYR A 244 3.19 4.34 -23.74
CA TYR A 244 3.56 5.56 -23.02
C TYR A 244 4.96 5.45 -22.40
N LEU A 245 5.25 4.34 -21.73
CA LEU A 245 6.54 4.11 -21.08
C LEU A 245 7.69 3.95 -22.08
N ASP A 246 7.46 3.23 -23.18
CA ASP A 246 8.43 3.09 -24.28
C ASP A 246 8.76 4.49 -24.87
N LYS A 247 7.76 5.38 -24.99
CA LYS A 247 7.98 6.79 -25.41
C LYS A 247 8.79 7.58 -24.39
N ARG A 248 8.48 7.49 -23.09
CA ARG A 248 9.26 8.19 -22.04
C ARG A 248 10.72 7.76 -22.00
N ILE A 249 11.01 6.49 -22.27
CA ILE A 249 12.39 6.01 -22.39
C ILE A 249 13.10 6.58 -23.62
N LYS A 250 12.37 6.72 -24.72
CA LYS A 250 12.90 7.37 -25.91
C LYS A 250 13.24 8.84 -25.62
N ASP A 251 12.37 9.56 -24.91
CA ASP A 251 12.61 10.96 -24.55
C ASP A 251 13.89 11.12 -23.71
N ASP A 252 14.13 10.22 -22.75
CA ASP A 252 15.38 10.21 -21.97
C ASP A 252 16.61 10.03 -22.89
N TYR A 253 16.53 9.09 -23.84
CA TYR A 253 17.62 8.82 -24.77
C TYR A 253 17.87 9.96 -25.75
N ASP A 254 16.81 10.57 -26.28
CA ASP A 254 16.90 11.74 -27.16
C ASP A 254 17.52 12.93 -26.44
N TYR A 255 17.21 13.12 -25.16
CA TYR A 255 17.87 14.11 -24.32
C TYR A 255 19.38 13.84 -24.25
N LEU A 256 19.79 12.58 -24.04
CA LEU A 256 21.21 12.24 -24.01
C LEU A 256 21.90 12.54 -25.36
N LEU A 257 21.27 12.18 -26.48
CA LEU A 257 21.79 12.45 -27.82
C LEU A 257 21.98 13.95 -28.10
N LYS A 258 21.14 14.81 -27.52
CA LYS A 258 21.21 16.26 -27.70
C LYS A 258 22.30 16.92 -26.85
N HIS A 259 22.65 16.32 -25.71
CA HIS A 259 23.45 16.98 -24.68
C HIS A 259 24.82 16.33 -24.42
N TYR A 260 25.09 15.14 -24.95
CA TYR A 260 26.33 14.40 -24.69
C TYR A 260 26.92 13.80 -25.97
N THR A 261 28.24 13.62 -25.99
CA THR A 261 28.89 12.90 -27.09
C THR A 261 28.69 11.38 -26.97
N LYS A 262 28.96 10.64 -28.05
CA LYS A 262 28.85 9.18 -28.06
C LYS A 262 29.77 8.52 -27.03
N GLU A 263 30.95 9.09 -26.80
CA GLU A 263 31.92 8.63 -25.80
C GLU A 263 31.41 8.87 -24.38
N GLU A 264 30.83 10.05 -24.13
CA GLU A 264 30.27 10.38 -22.81
C GLU A 264 29.10 9.48 -22.45
N MET A 265 28.21 9.19 -23.41
CA MET A 265 27.06 8.30 -23.24
C MET A 265 27.44 6.85 -22.86
N GLN A 266 28.72 6.47 -22.90
CA GLN A 266 29.21 5.19 -22.39
C GLN A 266 29.35 5.14 -20.86
N LYS A 267 29.29 6.29 -20.18
CA LYS A 267 29.26 6.40 -18.72
C LYS A 267 27.89 5.99 -18.18
N LYS A 268 27.75 5.94 -16.84
CA LYS A 268 26.50 5.56 -16.17
C LYS A 268 25.46 6.67 -16.28
N PHE A 269 24.46 6.47 -17.13
CA PHE A 269 23.28 7.34 -17.26
C PHE A 269 21.98 6.66 -16.87
N ILE A 270 22.02 5.36 -16.57
CA ILE A 270 20.87 4.65 -16.03
C ILE A 270 20.62 5.03 -14.56
N SER A 271 19.36 5.35 -14.26
CA SER A 271 18.89 5.63 -12.90
C SER A 271 17.73 4.70 -12.51
N SER A 272 17.23 4.86 -11.28
CA SER A 272 16.12 4.05 -10.74
C SER A 272 14.89 4.06 -11.64
N ILE A 273 14.58 5.19 -12.31
CA ILE A 273 13.39 5.28 -13.16
C ILE A 273 13.51 4.43 -14.43
N GLN A 274 14.70 4.35 -15.04
CA GLN A 274 14.94 3.49 -16.20
C GLN A 274 15.02 2.01 -15.80
N ILE A 275 15.60 1.71 -14.64
CA ILE A 275 15.62 0.34 -14.10
C ILE A 275 14.19 -0.15 -13.85
N GLN A 276 13.36 0.68 -13.21
CA GLN A 276 11.96 0.33 -12.95
C GLN A 276 11.16 0.17 -14.27
N TYR A 277 11.45 0.96 -15.29
CA TYR A 277 10.90 0.73 -16.63
C TYR A 277 11.31 -0.64 -17.19
N LEU A 278 12.59 -1.00 -17.17
CA LEU A 278 13.06 -2.29 -17.70
C LEU A 278 12.42 -3.47 -16.94
N TYR A 279 12.27 -3.32 -15.62
CA TYR A 279 11.53 -4.26 -14.79
C TYR A 279 10.07 -4.38 -15.22
N ALA A 280 9.35 -3.26 -15.34
CA ALA A 280 7.96 -3.26 -15.81
C ALA A 280 7.83 -3.90 -17.19
N ARG A 281 8.74 -3.54 -18.12
CA ARG A 281 8.75 -4.03 -19.50
C ARG A 281 9.03 -5.53 -19.60
N SER A 282 9.74 -6.10 -18.63
CA SER A 282 10.07 -7.54 -18.60
C SER A 282 8.84 -8.45 -18.46
N PHE A 283 7.71 -7.93 -17.95
CA PHE A 283 6.45 -8.66 -17.88
C PHE A 283 5.74 -8.78 -19.23
N TYR A 284 6.11 -7.94 -20.20
CA TYR A 284 5.35 -7.74 -21.45
C TYR A 284 6.17 -8.06 -22.70
N SER A 285 7.01 -9.08 -22.64
CA SER A 285 7.93 -9.47 -23.73
C SER A 285 7.25 -9.75 -25.08
N GLU A 286 5.97 -10.11 -25.04
CA GLU A 286 5.12 -10.36 -26.21
C GLU A 286 4.63 -9.08 -26.90
N ILE A 287 4.58 -7.96 -26.19
CA ILE A 287 4.29 -6.65 -26.80
C ILE A 287 5.58 -6.20 -27.48
N SER A 288 5.57 -6.11 -28.81
CA SER A 288 6.74 -5.68 -29.57
C SER A 288 7.12 -4.24 -29.23
N ILE A 289 8.40 -3.97 -29.01
CA ILE A 289 8.89 -2.60 -28.81
C ILE A 289 8.77 -1.85 -30.14
N PRO A 290 8.10 -0.67 -30.18
CA PRO A 290 8.02 0.12 -31.40
C PRO A 290 9.40 0.46 -31.97
N ALA A 291 9.56 0.43 -33.29
CA ALA A 291 10.85 0.68 -33.94
C ALA A 291 11.49 2.02 -33.51
N ARG A 292 10.66 3.05 -33.30
CA ARG A 292 11.08 4.38 -32.80
C ARG A 292 11.72 4.37 -31.39
N CYS A 293 11.43 3.37 -30.57
CA CYS A 293 11.89 3.25 -29.18
C CYS A 293 12.97 2.17 -29.01
N LYS A 294 13.18 1.32 -30.02
CA LYS A 294 14.06 0.15 -29.95
C LYS A 294 15.49 0.51 -29.56
N THR A 295 16.08 1.52 -30.21
CA THR A 295 17.45 1.97 -29.90
C THR A 295 17.59 2.47 -28.47
N ALA A 296 16.60 3.23 -27.98
CA ALA A 296 16.60 3.73 -26.59
C ALA A 296 16.48 2.59 -25.57
N PHE A 297 15.60 1.62 -25.84
CA PHE A 297 15.47 0.42 -25.02
C PHE A 297 16.79 -0.37 -24.96
N GLU A 298 17.40 -0.64 -26.11
CA GLU A 298 18.66 -1.39 -26.20
C GLU A 298 19.81 -0.66 -25.48
N TYR A 299 19.86 0.67 -25.59
CA TYR A 299 20.83 1.49 -24.86
C TYR A 299 20.70 1.34 -23.35
N TYR A 300 19.49 1.52 -22.79
CA TYR A 300 19.29 1.42 -21.35
C TYR A 300 19.38 -0.02 -20.83
N LYS A 301 19.00 -1.02 -21.64
CA LYS A 301 19.23 -2.43 -21.31
C LYS A 301 20.73 -2.71 -21.20
N GLY A 302 21.54 -2.25 -22.15
CA GLY A 302 22.99 -2.39 -22.09
C GLY A 302 23.63 -1.65 -20.90
N GLN A 303 23.10 -0.48 -20.53
CA GLN A 303 23.52 0.23 -19.31
C GLN A 303 23.21 -0.57 -18.04
N ALA A 304 22.05 -1.23 -17.96
CA ALA A 304 21.66 -2.06 -16.82
C ALA A 304 22.50 -3.33 -16.69
N GLU A 305 22.97 -3.90 -17.81
CA GLU A 305 23.87 -5.06 -17.81
C GLU A 305 25.29 -4.68 -17.38
N LYS A 306 25.70 -3.43 -17.62
CA LYS A 306 27.06 -2.93 -17.34
C LYS A 306 27.25 -2.41 -15.91
N TYR A 307 26.22 -1.79 -15.30
CA TYR A 307 26.32 -0.99 -14.07
C TYR A 307 25.38 -1.42 -12.96
#